data_AF-A0A2W5Q7X7-F1
#
_entry.id   AF-A0A2W5Q7X7-F1
#
_cell.length_a   1.000
_cell.length_b   1.000
_cell.length_c   1.000
_cell.angle_alpha   90.00
_cell.angle_beta   90.00
_cell.angle_gamma   90.00
#
_symmetry.space_group_name_H-M   'P 1'
#
loop_
_entity.id
_entity.type
_entity.pdbx_description
1 polymer ?
#
loop_
_entity_poly.entity_id
_entity_poly.type
_entity_poly.pdbx_seq_one_letter_code
_entity_poly.pdbx_strand_id
1 'polypeptide(L)'
;MPLSLQSSAWEGDSVARATDNVIGSPIDVLTWDIALGRIRDWAGRRESRVVCICNVHSVVTARTDVQFAEVLKRADMATPDGAPLAWMLRALGHRQQRRINGPDLMWRFCDEASEASPSIYLYGSSPETCWRRPETEPVLQVVPK
;
A
#
# COMPACT_ATOMS: atom_id res chain seq x y z
N MET A 1 11.63 -35.90 -21.53
CA MET A 1 12.42 -34.69 -21.25
C MET A 1 11.62 -33.82 -20.29
N PRO A 2 12.06 -33.59 -19.05
CA PRO A 2 11.43 -32.60 -18.18
C PRO A 2 12.17 -31.26 -18.31
N LEU A 3 11.45 -30.21 -18.71
CA LEU A 3 11.95 -28.84 -18.66
C LEU A 3 11.83 -28.34 -17.21
N SER A 4 12.98 -28.24 -16.55
CA SER A 4 13.18 -27.47 -15.34
C SER A 4 13.15 -25.97 -15.67
N LEU A 5 12.11 -25.27 -15.23
CA LEU A 5 12.07 -23.81 -15.20
C LEU A 5 11.92 -23.35 -13.74
N GLN A 6 13.10 -23.19 -13.14
CA GLN A 6 13.50 -22.32 -12.04
C GLN A 6 12.38 -21.65 -11.23
N SER A 7 12.09 -22.27 -10.10
CA SER A 7 11.64 -21.64 -8.87
C SER A 7 12.78 -20.84 -8.23
N SER A 8 12.89 -19.51 -8.47
CA SER A 8 13.82 -18.63 -7.71
C SER A 8 13.66 -17.10 -7.91
N ALA A 9 12.45 -16.52 -7.89
CA ALA A 9 12.31 -15.06 -8.06
C ALA A 9 11.64 -14.31 -6.89
N TRP A 10 11.32 -14.97 -5.77
CA TRP A 10 10.46 -14.37 -4.72
C TRP A 10 10.92 -14.70 -3.29
N GLU A 11 12.23 -14.76 -3.04
CA GLU A 11 12.75 -14.74 -1.67
C GLU A 11 12.71 -13.31 -1.12
N GLY A 12 11.52 -12.90 -0.65
CA GLY A 12 11.37 -11.67 0.13
C GLY A 12 11.93 -11.86 1.53
N ASP A 13 13.05 -11.22 1.85
CA ASP A 13 13.44 -11.03 3.25
C ASP A 13 12.30 -10.34 3.98
N SER A 14 11.82 -10.91 5.09
CA SER A 14 10.80 -10.27 5.93
C SER A 14 11.42 -9.05 6.62
N VAL A 15 11.47 -7.92 5.91
CA VAL A 15 12.02 -6.67 6.44
C VAL A 15 11.14 -6.19 7.59
N ALA A 16 11.73 -6.14 8.79
CA ALA A 16 11.06 -5.64 9.99
C ALA A 16 10.38 -4.29 9.75
N ARG A 17 9.20 -4.12 10.33
CA ARG A 17 8.39 -2.91 10.16
C ARG A 17 9.06 -1.72 10.86
N ALA A 18 9.62 -0.79 10.08
CA ALA A 18 10.11 0.49 10.59
C ALA A 18 8.94 1.48 10.70
N THR A 19 8.56 1.84 11.92
CA THR A 19 7.48 2.80 12.18
C THR A 19 7.94 3.89 13.12
N ASP A 20 7.37 5.08 12.97
CA ASP A 20 7.51 6.16 13.93
C ASP A 20 6.15 6.74 14.33
N ASN A 21 6.12 7.43 15.46
CA ASN A 21 4.87 7.90 16.05
C ASN A 21 4.52 9.31 15.55
N VAL A 22 3.45 9.41 14.75
CA VAL A 22 2.90 10.69 14.31
C VAL A 22 1.59 10.93 15.05
N ILE A 23 1.63 11.85 16.02
CA ILE A 23 0.43 12.30 16.76
C ILE A 23 -0.31 11.13 17.47
N GLY A 24 0.44 10.11 17.92
CA GLY A 24 -0.12 8.93 18.61
C GLY A 24 -0.50 7.77 17.69
N SER A 25 -0.27 7.91 16.37
CA SER A 25 -0.50 6.86 15.38
C SER A 25 0.85 6.32 14.84
N PRO A 26 1.04 4.99 14.77
CA PRO A 26 2.23 4.41 14.17
C PRO A 26 2.16 4.55 12.64
N ILE A 27 3.06 5.34 12.06
CA ILE A 27 3.18 5.51 10.61
C ILE A 27 4.48 4.88 10.16
N ASP A 28 4.43 4.11 9.06
CA ASP A 28 5.63 3.47 8.55
C ASP A 28 6.59 4.48 7.92
N VAL A 29 7.87 4.25 8.16
CA VAL A 29 8.98 4.91 7.46
C VAL A 29 9.29 4.06 6.24
N LEU A 30 8.96 4.60 5.07
CA LEU A 30 8.90 3.84 3.82
C LEU A 30 9.56 4.61 2.67
N THR A 31 10.24 3.88 1.80
CA THR A 31 10.49 4.30 0.43
C THR A 31 9.48 3.68 -0.52
N TRP A 32 9.43 4.16 -1.76
CA TRP A 32 8.60 3.55 -2.80
C TRP A 32 8.95 2.08 -3.03
N ASP A 33 10.25 1.76 -3.07
CA ASP A 33 10.75 0.41 -3.30
C ASP A 33 10.36 -0.55 -2.15
N ILE A 34 10.42 -0.06 -0.90
CA ILE A 34 9.98 -0.85 0.26
C ILE A 34 8.47 -1.08 0.23
N ALA A 35 7.69 -0.05 -0.10
CA ALA A 35 6.24 -0.16 -0.14
C ALA A 35 5.77 -1.12 -1.24
N LEU A 36 6.29 -0.98 -2.46
CA LEU A 36 5.96 -1.84 -3.59
C LEU A 36 6.49 -3.26 -3.37
N GLY A 37 7.72 -3.40 -2.87
CA GLY A 37 8.31 -4.69 -2.53
C GLY A 37 7.49 -5.48 -1.52
N ARG A 38 7.01 -4.84 -0.45
CA ARG A 38 6.13 -5.49 0.53
C ARG A 38 4.83 -5.99 -0.08
N ILE A 39 4.16 -5.15 -0.87
CA ILE A 39 2.89 -5.54 -1.51
C ILE A 39 3.13 -6.71 -2.47
N ARG A 40 4.23 -6.67 -3.23
CA ARG A 40 4.63 -7.76 -4.13
C ARG A 40 4.91 -9.06 -3.38
N ASP A 41 5.66 -9.00 -2.28
CA ASP A 41 5.96 -10.18 -1.47
C ASP A 41 4.68 -10.81 -0.89
N TRP A 42 3.76 -9.98 -0.40
CA TRP A 42 2.46 -10.45 0.09
C TRP A 42 1.61 -11.07 -1.02
N ALA A 43 1.59 -10.46 -2.20
CA ALA A 43 0.90 -10.99 -3.37
C ALA A 43 1.48 -12.35 -3.81
N GLY A 44 2.81 -12.47 -3.88
CA GLY A 44 3.50 -13.72 -4.24
C GLY A 44 3.26 -14.84 -3.23
N ARG A 45 3.16 -14.51 -1.94
CA ARG A 45 2.84 -15.46 -0.85
C ARG A 45 1.34 -15.73 -0.69
N ARG A 46 0.48 -15.01 -1.41
CA ARG A 46 -0.99 -15.05 -1.29
C ARG A 46 -1.46 -14.76 0.14
N GLU A 47 -0.83 -13.80 0.79
CA GLU A 47 -1.18 -13.37 2.15
C GLU A 47 -2.21 -12.23 2.11
N SER A 48 -3.26 -12.34 2.93
CA SER A 48 -4.22 -11.25 3.14
C SER A 48 -3.62 -10.21 4.07
N ARG A 49 -3.34 -9.03 3.54
CA ARG A 49 -2.68 -7.92 4.25
C ARG A 49 -3.43 -6.61 4.03
N VAL A 50 -3.38 -5.72 5.02
CA VAL A 50 -4.08 -4.44 5.00
C VAL A 50 -3.09 -3.28 4.91
N VAL A 51 -3.24 -2.48 3.85
CA VAL A 51 -2.49 -1.23 3.65
C VAL A 51 -3.40 -0.04 3.91
N CYS A 52 -3.02 0.80 4.87
CA CYS A 52 -3.72 2.05 5.18
C CYS A 52 -2.93 3.24 4.60
N ILE A 53 -3.55 3.94 3.65
CA ILE A 53 -3.03 5.20 3.12
C ILE A 53 -3.38 6.31 4.12
N CYS A 54 -2.44 6.70 4.96
CA CYS A 54 -2.72 7.57 6.12
C CYS A 54 -2.39 9.01 5.79
N ASN A 55 -3.36 9.92 5.93
CA ASN A 55 -3.15 11.35 5.81
C ASN A 55 -3.34 12.08 7.16
N VAL A 56 -3.27 13.42 7.16
CA VAL A 56 -3.48 14.21 8.38
C VAL A 56 -4.85 13.94 9.01
N HIS A 57 -5.89 13.82 8.20
CA HIS A 57 -7.21 13.51 8.70
C HIS A 57 -7.23 12.15 9.39
N SER A 58 -6.57 11.13 8.82
CA SER A 58 -6.43 9.80 9.45
C SER A 58 -5.83 9.88 10.85
N VAL A 59 -4.67 10.53 11.02
CA VAL A 59 -3.99 10.60 12.32
C VAL A 59 -4.73 11.46 13.34
N VAL A 60 -5.46 12.49 12.89
CA VAL A 60 -6.30 13.32 13.76
C VAL A 60 -7.52 12.52 14.23
N THR A 61 -8.23 11.86 13.31
CA THR A 61 -9.40 11.03 13.62
C THR A 61 -9.03 9.89 14.57
N ALA A 62 -7.85 9.27 14.39
CA ALA A 62 -7.34 8.24 15.29
C ALA A 62 -7.13 8.70 16.74
N ARG A 63 -7.05 10.02 17.01
CA ARG A 63 -6.99 10.51 18.39
C ARG A 63 -8.34 10.51 19.09
N THR A 64 -9.41 10.72 18.34
CA THR A 64 -10.77 10.87 18.87
C THR A 64 -11.59 9.59 18.73
N ASP A 65 -11.19 8.70 17.82
CA ASP A 65 -11.84 7.42 17.57
C ASP A 65 -10.88 6.25 17.85
N VAL A 66 -11.12 5.58 18.98
CA VAL A 66 -10.34 4.41 19.41
C VAL A 66 -10.45 3.23 18.44
N GLN A 67 -11.61 3.03 17.81
CA GLN A 67 -11.79 1.94 16.86
C GLN A 67 -10.95 2.20 15.61
N PHE A 68 -10.97 3.43 15.11
CA PHE A 68 -10.13 3.83 13.98
C PHE A 68 -8.62 3.74 14.30
N ALA A 69 -8.22 4.15 15.51
CA ALA A 69 -6.84 4.02 15.96
C ALA A 69 -6.35 2.56 15.97
N GLU A 70 -7.21 1.63 16.38
CA GLU A 70 -6.89 0.20 16.42
C GLU A 70 -6.72 -0.36 15.01
N VAL A 71 -7.53 0.09 14.04
CA VAL A 71 -7.37 -0.29 12.62
C VAL A 71 -6.01 0.15 12.10
N LEU A 72 -5.59 1.41 12.35
CA LEU A 72 -4.27 1.89 11.92
C LEU A 72 -3.12 1.14 12.57
N LYS A 73 -3.25 0.76 13.85
CA LYS A 73 -2.23 -0.01 14.57
C LYS A 73 -2.09 -1.43 14.01
N ARG A 74 -3.20 -2.06 13.64
CA ARG A 74 -3.25 -3.42 13.09
C ARG A 74 -2.92 -3.49 11.60
N ALA A 75 -2.88 -2.36 10.89
CA ALA A 75 -2.49 -2.33 9.50
C ALA A 75 -1.07 -2.89 9.32
N ASP A 76 -0.88 -3.73 8.30
CA ASP A 76 0.41 -4.30 7.94
C ASP A 76 1.35 -3.25 7.32
N MET A 77 0.78 -2.17 6.77
CA MET A 77 1.50 -0.98 6.34
C MET A 77 0.62 0.27 6.42
N ALA A 78 1.12 1.29 7.11
CA ALA A 78 0.49 2.61 7.23
C ALA A 78 1.35 3.65 6.51
N THR A 79 0.98 4.04 5.29
CA THR A 79 1.82 4.91 4.45
C THR A 79 1.67 6.39 4.86
N PRO A 80 2.74 7.20 4.75
CA PRO A 80 2.65 8.65 4.93
C PRO A 80 2.11 9.31 3.65
N ASP A 81 0.80 9.46 3.60
CA ASP A 81 0.09 10.21 2.58
C ASP A 81 -0.07 11.68 2.98
N GLY A 82 0.15 12.57 2.03
CA GLY A 82 0.22 14.01 2.27
C GLY A 82 1.60 14.52 2.72
N ALA A 83 1.88 15.77 2.37
CA ALA A 83 3.13 16.44 2.74
C ALA A 83 3.34 16.56 4.26
N PRO A 84 2.32 16.85 5.10
CA PRO A 84 2.56 17.05 6.53
C PRO A 84 3.06 15.81 7.27
N LEU A 85 2.60 14.61 6.89
CA LEU A 85 3.07 13.36 7.50
C LEU A 85 4.51 13.06 7.10
N ALA A 86 4.84 13.23 5.83
CA ALA A 86 6.21 13.10 5.36
C ALA A 86 7.14 14.10 6.06
N TRP A 87 6.70 15.35 6.26
CA TRP A 87 7.47 16.37 6.99
C TRP A 87 7.65 16.02 8.46
N MET A 88 6.62 15.51 9.12
CA MET A 88 6.73 15.10 10.53
C MET A 88 7.72 13.94 10.68
N LEU A 89 7.66 12.93 9.82
CA LEU A 89 8.64 11.83 9.83
C LEU A 89 10.07 12.32 9.56
N ARG A 90 10.25 13.31 8.67
CA ARG A 90 11.56 13.96 8.49
C ARG A 90 12.04 14.70 9.74
N ALA A 91 11.14 15.39 10.43
CA ALA A 91 11.44 16.08 11.67
C ALA A 91 11.80 15.11 12.81
N LEU A 92 11.22 13.90 12.81
CA LEU A 92 11.54 12.81 13.75
C LEU A 92 12.86 12.09 13.45
N GLY A 93 13.55 12.45 12.36
CA GLY A 93 14.88 11.92 12.02
C GLY A 93 14.94 11.20 10.67
N HIS A 94 13.80 10.88 10.06
CA HIS A 94 13.73 10.16 8.77
C HIS A 94 13.82 11.13 7.59
N ARG A 95 14.96 11.80 7.46
CA ARG A 95 15.17 12.92 6.51
C ARG A 95 14.84 12.58 5.04
N GLN A 96 14.93 11.32 4.66
CA GLN A 96 14.66 10.85 3.29
C GLN A 96 13.20 10.46 3.06
N GLN A 97 12.33 10.54 4.07
CA GLN A 97 10.94 10.11 3.95
C GLN A 97 10.22 10.87 2.82
N ARG A 98 9.66 10.13 1.86
CA ARG A 98 8.85 10.69 0.77
C ARG A 98 7.36 10.55 1.07
N ARG A 99 6.55 11.37 0.39
CA ARG A 99 5.10 11.17 0.38
C ARG A 99 4.78 9.93 -0.44
N ILE A 100 3.94 9.05 0.10
CA ILE A 100 3.42 7.85 -0.58
C ILE A 100 1.90 7.95 -0.59
N ASN A 101 1.36 8.45 -1.70
CA ASN A 101 -0.07 8.62 -1.91
C ASN A 101 -0.68 7.37 -2.55
N GLY A 102 -1.98 7.16 -2.27
CA GLY A 102 -2.73 6.01 -2.77
C GLY A 102 -2.76 5.90 -4.30
N PRO A 103 -3.07 6.99 -5.05
CA PRO A 103 -3.14 6.91 -6.50
C PRO A 103 -1.83 6.49 -7.16
N ASP A 104 -0.69 7.10 -6.80
CA ASP A 104 0.59 6.75 -7.43
C ASP A 104 1.05 5.35 -7.00
N LEU A 105 0.73 4.92 -5.77
CA LEU A 105 0.98 3.54 -5.33
C LEU A 105 0.19 2.54 -6.16
N MET A 106 -1.10 2.80 -6.38
CA MET A 106 -1.94 1.97 -7.25
C MET A 106 -1.37 1.91 -8.66
N TRP A 107 -1.05 3.06 -9.28
CA TRP A 107 -0.53 3.10 -10.65
C TRP A 107 0.80 2.36 -10.79
N ARG A 108 1.76 2.59 -9.88
CA ARG A 108 3.05 1.91 -9.90
C ARG A 108 2.91 0.40 -9.70
N PHE A 109 2.02 -0.02 -8.81
CA PHE A 109 1.76 -1.44 -8.60
C PHE A 109 1.06 -2.07 -9.80
N CYS A 110 0.12 -1.41 -10.44
CA CYS A 110 -0.52 -1.89 -11.68
C CYS A 110 0.50 -2.05 -12.81
N ASP A 111 1.43 -1.11 -12.96
CA ASP A 111 2.50 -1.17 -13.95
C ASP A 111 3.38 -2.41 -13.73
N GLU A 112 3.84 -2.65 -12.49
CA GLU A 112 4.58 -3.86 -12.12
C GLU A 112 3.75 -5.16 -12.26
N ALA A 113 2.46 -5.09 -11.95
CA ALA A 113 1.55 -6.22 -12.02
C ALA A 113 1.25 -6.66 -13.46
N SER A 114 1.27 -5.74 -14.42
CA SER A 114 1.06 -6.04 -15.84
C SER A 114 2.05 -7.08 -16.37
N GLU A 115 3.27 -7.11 -15.81
CA GLU A 115 4.33 -8.04 -16.18
C GLU A 115 4.25 -9.38 -15.43
N ALA A 116 3.58 -9.43 -14.27
CA ALA A 116 3.62 -10.57 -13.34
C ALA A 116 2.25 -11.29 -13.12
N SER A 117 1.18 -10.84 -13.76
CA SER A 117 -0.18 -11.44 -13.71
C SER A 117 -0.87 -11.61 -12.33
N PRO A 118 -0.71 -10.74 -11.31
CA PRO A 118 -1.62 -10.77 -10.18
C PRO A 118 -3.00 -10.23 -10.60
N SER A 119 -4.08 -10.92 -10.22
CA SER A 119 -5.45 -10.45 -10.45
C SER A 119 -5.74 -9.24 -9.56
N ILE A 120 -6.07 -8.08 -10.16
CA ILE A 120 -6.43 -6.87 -9.42
C ILE A 120 -7.94 -6.73 -9.37
N TYR A 121 -8.48 -6.54 -8.17
CA TYR A 121 -9.90 -6.30 -7.93
C TYR A 121 -10.10 -4.90 -7.34
N LEU A 122 -10.86 -4.06 -8.02
CA LEU A 122 -11.25 -2.73 -7.55
C LEU A 122 -12.67 -2.78 -7.00
N TYR A 123 -12.81 -2.46 -5.72
CA TYR A 123 -14.08 -2.43 -5.02
C TYR A 123 -14.39 -1.03 -4.50
N GLY A 124 -15.55 -0.51 -4.86
CA GLY A 124 -16.08 0.75 -4.34
C GLY A 124 -16.62 1.69 -5.41
N SER A 125 -16.82 2.94 -5.01
CA SER A 125 -17.46 4.00 -5.81
C SER A 125 -18.93 3.74 -6.15
N SER A 126 -19.59 4.73 -6.76
CA SER A 126 -20.93 4.56 -7.33
C SER A 126 -20.85 3.79 -8.66
N PRO A 127 -21.91 3.07 -9.07
CA PRO A 127 -21.96 2.38 -10.36
C PRO A 127 -21.57 3.27 -11.54
N GLU A 128 -21.99 4.54 -11.52
CA GLU A 128 -21.74 5.51 -12.59
C GLU A 128 -20.26 5.92 -12.72
N THR A 129 -19.50 5.85 -11.62
CA THR A 129 -18.07 6.18 -11.62
C THR A 129 -17.21 4.95 -11.90
N CYS A 130 -17.66 3.77 -11.45
CA CYS A 130 -16.99 2.48 -11.64
C CYS A 130 -16.96 2.03 -13.12
N TRP A 131 -17.95 2.43 -13.92
CA TRP A 131 -18.10 1.97 -15.30
C TRP A 131 -17.21 2.69 -16.34
N ARG A 132 -16.45 3.72 -15.96
CA ARG A 132 -15.52 4.38 -16.91
C ARG A 132 -14.27 3.51 -17.11
N ARG A 133 -14.45 2.44 -17.88
CA ARG A 133 -13.42 1.48 -18.29
C ARG A 133 -12.40 2.19 -19.19
N PRO A 134 -11.09 2.22 -18.86
CA PRO A 134 -10.07 2.36 -19.89
C PRO A 134 -10.09 1.06 -20.70
N GLU A 135 -10.29 1.14 -22.01
CA GLU A 135 -10.49 -0.03 -22.89
C GLU A 135 -9.25 -0.97 -23.01
N THR A 136 -8.15 -0.71 -22.30
CA THR A 136 -6.83 -1.26 -22.66
C THR A 136 -6.17 -2.25 -21.68
N GLU A 137 -6.77 -2.61 -20.53
CA GLU A 137 -6.07 -3.42 -19.50
C GLU A 137 -6.86 -4.70 -19.11
N PRO A 138 -6.39 -5.92 -19.48
CA PRO A 138 -7.12 -7.17 -19.24
C PRO A 138 -7.08 -7.67 -17.78
N VAL A 139 -6.32 -7.04 -16.89
CA VAL A 139 -6.01 -7.56 -15.53
C VAL A 139 -6.90 -6.98 -14.43
N LEU A 140 -7.75 -5.99 -14.74
CA LEU A 140 -8.51 -5.21 -13.77
C LEU A 140 -9.99 -5.61 -13.72
N GLN A 141 -10.45 -6.21 -12.63
CA GLN A 141 -11.87 -6.46 -12.37
C GLN A 141 -12.45 -5.38 -11.47
N VAL A 142 -13.47 -4.66 -11.94
CA VAL A 142 -14.07 -3.51 -11.27
C VAL A 142 -15.51 -3.85 -10.89
N VAL A 143 -15.85 -3.78 -9.59
CA VAL A 143 -17.20 -4.09 -9.09
C VAL A 143 -17.73 -2.94 -8.23
N PRO A 144 -18.91 -2.39 -8.56
CA PRO A 144 -19.52 -1.32 -7.78
C PRO A 144 -20.03 -1.83 -6.42
N LYS A 145 -20.15 -0.90 -5.47
CA LYS A 145 -20.70 -1.17 -4.14
C LYS A 145 -22.22 -1.38 -4.17
#